data_AF-A0A448YJK0-F1
#
_entry.id   AF-A0A448YJK0-F1
#
_cell.length_a   1.000
_cell.length_b   1.000
_cell.length_c   1.000
_cell.angle_alpha   90.00
_cell.angle_beta   90.00
_cell.angle_gamma   90.00
#
_symmetry.space_group_name_H-M   'P 1'
#
loop_
_entity.id
_entity.type
_entity.pdbx_description
1 polymer ?
#
loop_
_entity_poly.entity_id
_entity_poly.type
_entity_poly.pdbx_seq_one_letter_code
_entity_poly.pdbx_strand_id
1 'polypeptide(L)'
;MKFSSVFAAAAVTGVASADTTTSSEDLRTFSTIEPTASEIALQAENATTLQWSSDVKGKGFSRFFTIWLENTDYDKAADDPNMVELAKQGITLTNYWGVTHPSEPNYLASAGGDYFGLDSDNFSTMPKNVSSIADLLDSKGISWATYQEDMPYSGFQGFNYSNQKTFADDYVRKHHPLVLFDSVTGNSTRLGLLKNFTEFDNDLKAEKLPQYAFITPNMTNDGHDTSVKVAAQWSKDFITPLLSNDYFMNDTLVLLTFDENESYGIQNKVFSILLGGAIPDELKGTSDDTYYDHYSEISSVEAAFGLNHLGRNDVSANVFEVVANATNITNIKVDTTYKLNNESYQGYLNDANQVLLAPNVSATNLAGSSILPAISSVWASEYNAQVSESILTSTTTTVSGNITDVAPETTSSSSASASSSGSASGSASGSSTHSASSNSTGSGSSSSKAGAAVVSTSLVSAFLLLAANLLL
;
A
#
# COMPACT_ATOMS: atom_id res chain seq x y z
N MET A 1 25.75 -78.11 -36.32
CA MET A 1 26.26 -77.32 -35.17
C MET A 1 25.71 -75.91 -35.40
N LYS A 2 24.67 -75.44 -34.70
CA LYS A 2 24.63 -75.06 -33.26
C LYS A 2 25.87 -74.28 -32.86
N PHE A 3 25.74 -72.95 -32.78
CA PHE A 3 26.10 -72.17 -31.60
C PHE A 3 25.20 -70.92 -31.51
N SER A 4 24.66 -70.68 -30.33
CA SER A 4 23.81 -69.53 -30.00
C SER A 4 24.70 -68.42 -29.45
N SER A 5 24.51 -67.18 -29.88
CA SER A 5 25.14 -65.99 -29.27
C SER A 5 24.12 -65.21 -28.44
N VAL A 6 24.52 -64.86 -27.23
CA VAL A 6 23.68 -64.29 -26.17
C VAL A 6 23.53 -62.79 -26.36
N PHE A 7 22.29 -62.28 -26.28
CA PHE A 7 22.04 -60.86 -26.05
C PHE A 7 22.23 -60.55 -24.56
N ALA A 8 23.21 -59.70 -24.23
CA ALA A 8 23.35 -59.14 -22.90
C ALA A 8 22.41 -57.93 -22.75
N ALA A 9 21.44 -58.02 -21.83
CA ALA A 9 20.60 -56.89 -21.48
C ALA A 9 21.37 -55.96 -20.53
N ALA A 10 21.66 -54.73 -21.00
CA ALA A 10 22.16 -53.68 -20.12
C ALA A 10 20.99 -53.13 -19.30
N ALA A 11 20.96 -53.44 -18.00
CA ALA A 11 20.00 -52.87 -17.08
C ALA A 11 20.36 -51.41 -16.80
N VAL A 12 19.66 -50.48 -17.48
CA VAL A 12 19.67 -49.07 -17.06
C VAL A 12 18.81 -48.99 -15.79
N THR A 13 19.47 -48.87 -14.64
CA THR A 13 18.79 -48.54 -13.39
C THR A 13 18.28 -47.11 -13.48
N GLY A 14 17.02 -46.96 -13.89
CA GLY A 14 16.30 -45.71 -13.73
C GLY A 14 16.23 -45.39 -12.25
N VAL A 15 17.02 -44.41 -11.80
CA VAL A 15 16.76 -43.76 -10.53
C VAL A 15 15.44 -43.03 -10.72
N ALA A 16 14.38 -43.56 -10.11
CA ALA A 16 13.18 -42.77 -9.92
C ALA A 16 13.59 -41.60 -9.04
N SER A 17 13.80 -40.43 -9.64
CA SER A 17 13.62 -39.19 -8.90
C SER A 17 12.21 -39.28 -8.34
N ALA A 18 12.10 -39.33 -7.01
CA ALA A 18 10.81 -39.07 -6.40
C ALA A 18 10.44 -37.66 -6.88
N ASP A 19 9.33 -37.56 -7.62
CA ASP A 19 8.61 -36.30 -7.69
C ASP A 19 8.26 -35.98 -6.24
N THR A 20 9.09 -35.15 -5.62
CA THR A 20 8.74 -34.49 -4.39
C THR A 20 7.64 -33.54 -4.80
N THR A 21 6.41 -34.05 -4.83
CA THR A 21 5.22 -33.22 -4.73
C THR A 21 5.43 -32.40 -3.48
N THR A 22 5.90 -31.17 -3.65
CA THR A 22 5.80 -30.13 -2.65
C THR A 22 4.34 -30.15 -2.25
N SER A 23 4.08 -30.63 -1.04
CA SER A 23 2.78 -30.41 -0.42
C SER A 23 2.45 -28.95 -0.63
N SER A 24 1.22 -28.64 -1.03
CA SER A 24 0.67 -27.33 -0.71
C SER A 24 1.00 -27.11 0.76
N GLU A 25 1.84 -26.12 1.05
CA GLU A 25 2.12 -25.77 2.45
C GLU A 25 0.76 -25.52 3.11
N ASP A 26 0.59 -25.95 4.36
CA ASP A 26 -0.70 -25.83 5.04
C ASP A 26 -1.06 -24.34 5.15
N LEU A 27 -1.71 -23.77 4.15
CA LEU A 27 -2.16 -22.38 4.18
C LEU A 27 -3.33 -22.28 5.15
N ARG A 28 -3.45 -21.12 5.82
CA ARG A 28 -4.58 -20.88 6.71
C ARG A 28 -5.86 -20.88 5.88
N THR A 29 -6.82 -21.72 6.27
CA THR A 29 -8.10 -21.83 5.58
C THR A 29 -9.11 -20.89 6.19
N PHE A 30 -9.68 -20.03 5.34
CA PHE A 30 -10.75 -19.10 5.71
C PHE A 30 -12.07 -19.60 5.16
N SER A 31 -13.15 -19.44 5.92
CA SER A 31 -14.49 -19.69 5.41
C SER A 31 -14.89 -18.53 4.50
N THR A 32 -15.04 -18.79 3.21
CA THR A 32 -15.60 -17.79 2.28
C THR A 32 -17.06 -17.52 2.64
N ILE A 33 -17.49 -16.28 2.43
CA ILE A 33 -18.88 -15.86 2.50
C ILE A 33 -19.32 -15.57 1.06
N GLU A 34 -20.22 -16.41 0.53
CA GLU A 34 -20.67 -16.35 -0.88
C GLU A 34 -22.20 -16.45 -0.96
N PRO A 35 -22.93 -15.41 -0.50
CA PRO A 35 -24.39 -15.43 -0.52
C PRO A 35 -24.92 -15.37 -1.95
N THR A 36 -25.96 -16.15 -2.23
CA THR A 36 -26.65 -16.08 -3.53
C THR A 36 -27.31 -14.71 -3.70
N ALA A 37 -27.54 -14.26 -4.94
CA ALA A 37 -28.20 -12.97 -5.21
C ALA A 37 -29.55 -12.79 -4.48
N SER A 38 -30.29 -13.89 -4.25
CA SER A 38 -31.52 -13.90 -3.45
C SER A 38 -31.27 -13.65 -1.97
N GLU A 39 -30.19 -14.22 -1.40
CA GLU A 39 -29.79 -13.97 -0.01
C GLU A 39 -29.25 -12.55 0.18
N ILE A 40 -28.49 -12.03 -0.80
CA ILE A 40 -28.04 -10.63 -0.81
C ILE A 40 -29.23 -9.67 -0.79
N ALA A 41 -30.25 -9.91 -1.62
CA ALA A 41 -31.46 -9.09 -1.63
C ALA A 41 -32.22 -9.13 -0.28
N LEU A 42 -32.37 -10.30 0.33
CA LEU A 42 -33.00 -10.46 1.65
C LEU A 42 -32.18 -9.83 2.78
N GLN A 43 -30.85 -9.85 2.68
CA GLN A 43 -29.95 -9.20 3.63
C GLN A 43 -30.01 -7.68 3.49
N ALA A 44 -30.07 -7.16 2.26
CA ALA A 44 -30.23 -5.73 1.97
C ALA A 44 -31.50 -5.13 2.59
N GLU A 45 -32.63 -5.85 2.57
CA GLU A 45 -33.89 -5.42 3.23
C GLU A 45 -33.75 -5.22 4.75
N ASN A 46 -32.77 -5.87 5.38
CA ASN A 46 -32.52 -5.84 6.82
C ASN A 46 -31.22 -5.13 7.21
N ALA A 47 -30.47 -4.62 6.22
CA ALA A 47 -29.19 -3.96 6.43
C ALA A 47 -29.37 -2.64 7.17
N THR A 48 -28.46 -2.36 8.11
CA THR A 48 -28.50 -1.13 8.91
C THR A 48 -27.36 -0.20 8.48
N THR A 49 -27.65 0.80 7.65
CA THR A 49 -26.74 1.93 7.45
C THR A 49 -26.76 2.81 8.70
N LEU A 50 -25.61 3.09 9.30
CA LEU A 50 -25.46 4.05 10.39
C LEU A 50 -24.83 5.37 9.89
N GLN A 51 -25.43 6.49 10.29
CA GLN A 51 -24.88 7.83 10.05
C GLN A 51 -24.46 8.44 11.38
N TRP A 52 -23.21 8.87 11.49
CA TRP A 52 -22.72 9.63 12.63
C TRP A 52 -21.61 10.59 12.19
N SER A 53 -21.60 11.76 12.83
CA SER A 53 -20.59 12.79 12.67
C SER A 53 -20.04 13.20 14.04
N SER A 54 -18.83 13.72 14.05
CA SER A 54 -18.15 14.26 15.23
C SER A 54 -17.38 15.53 14.85
N ASP A 55 -16.90 16.26 15.84
CA ASP A 55 -16.13 17.50 15.67
C ASP A 55 -14.87 17.52 16.57
N VAL A 56 -14.14 16.41 16.55
CA VAL A 56 -12.85 16.27 17.25
C VAL A 56 -11.81 17.10 16.49
N LYS A 57 -11.22 18.10 17.14
CA LYS A 57 -10.26 18.99 16.47
C LYS A 57 -8.95 18.27 16.17
N GLY A 58 -8.62 18.20 14.88
CA GLY A 58 -7.31 17.75 14.41
C GLY A 58 -6.33 18.91 14.23
N LYS A 59 -5.14 18.59 13.75
CA LYS A 59 -4.07 19.52 13.37
C LYS A 59 -3.67 19.25 11.93
N GLY A 60 -3.63 20.29 11.10
CA GLY A 60 -3.41 20.17 9.66
C GLY A 60 -4.69 19.84 8.88
N PHE A 61 -5.62 19.11 9.48
CA PHE A 61 -6.99 18.92 8.99
C PHE A 61 -7.97 18.59 10.14
N SER A 62 -9.27 18.72 9.87
CA SER A 62 -10.37 18.24 10.72
C SER A 62 -11.10 17.04 10.12
N ARG A 63 -10.90 16.74 8.83
CA ARG A 63 -11.41 15.53 8.16
C ARG A 63 -10.34 14.97 7.22
N PHE A 64 -10.16 13.65 7.17
CA PHE A 64 -9.27 12.95 6.22
C PHE A 64 -10.04 11.89 5.44
N PHE A 65 -10.17 12.09 4.13
CA PHE A 65 -10.79 11.15 3.21
C PHE A 65 -9.71 10.57 2.28
N THR A 66 -9.65 9.25 2.17
CA THR A 66 -8.73 8.57 1.25
C THR A 66 -9.54 7.86 0.16
N ILE A 67 -9.10 8.00 -1.09
CA ILE A 67 -9.72 7.45 -2.28
C ILE A 67 -8.67 6.61 -2.97
N TRP A 68 -8.90 5.31 -3.06
CA TRP A 68 -8.00 4.37 -3.71
C TRP A 68 -8.54 3.95 -5.07
N LEU A 69 -7.65 3.92 -6.06
CA LEU A 69 -7.86 3.45 -7.43
C LEU A 69 -7.03 2.18 -7.67
N GLU A 70 -7.32 1.48 -8.77
CA GLU A 70 -6.65 0.22 -9.08
C GLU A 70 -5.31 0.40 -9.80
N ASN A 71 -4.37 -0.47 -9.46
CA ASN A 71 -3.00 -0.53 -9.92
C ASN A 71 -2.73 -0.02 -11.35
N THR A 72 -1.76 0.88 -11.45
CA THR A 72 -1.27 1.38 -12.73
C THR A 72 0.17 1.86 -12.60
N ASP A 73 0.96 1.82 -13.67
CA ASP A 73 2.32 2.37 -13.61
C ASP A 73 2.31 3.88 -13.35
N TYR A 74 3.15 4.38 -12.43
CA TYR A 74 3.21 5.80 -12.02
C TYR A 74 3.10 6.78 -13.20
N ASP A 75 3.92 6.58 -14.24
CA ASP A 75 3.97 7.48 -15.40
C ASP A 75 2.65 7.52 -16.18
N LYS A 76 1.88 6.41 -16.24
CA LYS A 76 0.57 6.34 -16.92
C LYS A 76 -0.46 7.24 -16.23
N ALA A 77 -0.45 7.28 -14.90
CA ALA A 77 -1.32 8.15 -14.11
C ALA A 77 -0.82 9.60 -14.12
N ALA A 78 0.50 9.82 -13.98
CA ALA A 78 1.10 11.14 -13.95
C ALA A 78 0.96 11.91 -15.28
N ASP A 79 0.92 11.20 -16.42
CA ASP A 79 0.69 11.79 -17.75
C ASP A 79 -0.81 11.92 -18.12
N ASP A 80 -1.76 11.37 -17.35
CA ASP A 80 -3.18 11.49 -17.69
C ASP A 80 -3.69 12.94 -17.50
N PRO A 81 -4.33 13.55 -18.52
CA PRO A 81 -4.77 14.94 -18.46
C PRO A 81 -5.73 15.28 -17.31
N ASN A 82 -6.54 14.33 -16.84
CA ASN A 82 -7.46 14.54 -15.73
C ASN A 82 -6.74 14.49 -14.38
N MET A 83 -5.77 13.57 -14.21
CA MET A 83 -4.89 13.56 -13.04
C MET A 83 -4.03 14.82 -12.96
N VAL A 84 -3.46 15.27 -14.09
CA VAL A 84 -2.71 16.53 -14.21
C VAL A 84 -3.58 17.76 -13.92
N GLU A 85 -4.90 17.70 -14.12
CA GLU A 85 -5.82 18.79 -13.76
C GLU A 85 -6.13 18.79 -12.26
N LEU A 86 -6.37 17.62 -11.66
CA LEU A 86 -6.55 17.47 -10.21
C LEU A 86 -5.29 17.87 -9.43
N ALA A 87 -4.11 17.44 -9.86
CA ALA A 87 -2.82 17.77 -9.24
C ALA A 87 -2.59 19.28 -9.06
N LYS A 88 -3.13 20.12 -9.96
CA LYS A 88 -3.04 21.59 -9.86
C LYS A 88 -3.85 22.18 -8.71
N GLN A 89 -4.80 21.43 -8.14
CA GLN A 89 -5.63 21.83 -7.00
C GLN A 89 -5.01 21.45 -5.65
N GLY A 90 -3.83 20.81 -5.65
CA GLY A 90 -3.27 20.13 -4.49
C GLY A 90 -1.76 19.96 -4.52
N ILE A 91 -1.25 18.99 -3.77
CA ILE A 91 0.19 18.65 -3.69
C ILE A 91 0.40 17.27 -4.31
N THR A 92 1.33 17.13 -5.25
CA THR A 92 1.71 15.81 -5.81
C THR A 92 2.76 15.13 -4.93
N LEU A 93 2.50 13.91 -4.48
CA LEU A 93 3.43 13.12 -3.67
C LEU A 93 4.30 12.27 -4.61
N THR A 94 5.49 12.76 -4.94
CA THR A 94 6.38 12.17 -5.96
C THR A 94 7.19 10.96 -5.48
N ASN A 95 6.99 10.58 -4.21
CA ASN A 95 7.71 9.51 -3.54
C ASN A 95 6.78 8.72 -2.60
N TYR A 96 5.52 8.52 -3.05
CA TYR A 96 4.54 7.64 -2.41
C TYR A 96 4.62 6.22 -3.00
N TRP A 97 4.45 5.19 -2.17
CA TRP A 97 4.69 3.80 -2.51
C TRP A 97 3.57 2.85 -2.06
N GLY A 98 3.29 1.83 -2.88
CA GLY A 98 2.66 0.60 -2.41
C GLY A 98 3.58 -0.14 -1.43
N VAL A 99 3.02 -0.96 -0.54
CA VAL A 99 3.81 -1.68 0.47
C VAL A 99 4.24 -3.08 0.01
N THR A 100 3.48 -3.69 -0.90
CA THR A 100 3.73 -5.01 -1.49
C THR A 100 2.87 -5.21 -2.75
N HIS A 101 2.83 -6.44 -3.27
CA HIS A 101 1.83 -6.95 -4.20
C HIS A 101 1.15 -8.21 -3.64
N PRO A 102 -0.10 -8.55 -4.02
CA PRO A 102 -1.05 -7.82 -4.88
C PRO A 102 -1.91 -6.79 -4.10
N SER A 103 -3.06 -6.40 -4.63
CA SER A 103 -3.99 -5.43 -4.04
C SER A 103 -4.36 -5.67 -2.56
N GLU A 104 -4.95 -6.82 -2.19
CA GLU A 104 -5.53 -7.04 -0.85
C GLU A 104 -4.57 -6.73 0.33
N PRO A 105 -3.28 -7.14 0.33
CA PRO A 105 -2.37 -6.75 1.40
C PRO A 105 -2.11 -5.23 1.50
N ASN A 106 -2.18 -4.46 0.41
CA ASN A 106 -2.09 -3.00 0.49
C ASN A 106 -3.28 -2.42 1.25
N TYR A 107 -4.51 -2.88 0.98
CA TYR A 107 -5.70 -2.51 1.74
C TYR A 107 -5.62 -2.97 3.21
N LEU A 108 -5.10 -4.17 3.48
CA LEU A 108 -4.90 -4.65 4.85
C LEU A 108 -3.89 -3.77 5.62
N ALA A 109 -2.80 -3.38 4.97
CA ALA A 109 -1.78 -2.49 5.51
C ALA A 109 -2.32 -1.09 5.88
N SER A 110 -3.14 -0.48 5.02
CA SER A 110 -3.69 0.88 5.23
C SER A 110 -4.65 0.98 6.43
N ALA A 111 -5.24 -0.14 6.86
CA ALA A 111 -6.07 -0.20 8.07
C ALA A 111 -5.40 -0.85 9.28
N GLY A 112 -4.53 -1.85 9.10
CA GLY A 112 -3.91 -2.63 10.17
C GLY A 112 -2.52 -2.18 10.61
N GLY A 113 -1.88 -1.28 9.86
CA GLY A 113 -0.47 -0.93 10.04
C GLY A 113 0.52 -2.03 9.64
N ASP A 114 0.00 -3.14 9.11
CA ASP A 114 0.72 -4.36 8.76
C ASP A 114 -0.15 -5.18 7.80
N TYR A 115 0.46 -5.91 6.85
CA TYR A 115 -0.24 -6.87 5.98
C TYR A 115 -0.03 -8.33 6.41
N PHE A 116 0.69 -8.59 7.50
CA PHE A 116 0.81 -9.89 8.15
C PHE A 116 1.31 -11.04 7.24
N GLY A 117 2.04 -10.69 6.18
CA GLY A 117 2.49 -11.63 5.14
C GLY A 117 1.38 -12.13 4.21
N LEU A 118 0.31 -11.37 4.00
CA LEU A 118 -0.64 -11.66 2.93
C LEU A 118 0.01 -11.39 1.56
N ASP A 119 -0.15 -12.34 0.64
CA ASP A 119 0.48 -12.36 -0.68
C ASP A 119 -0.51 -12.75 -1.80
N SER A 120 -1.81 -12.66 -1.51
CA SER A 120 -2.87 -12.98 -2.45
C SER A 120 -4.17 -12.23 -2.18
N ASP A 121 -4.98 -12.12 -3.23
CA ASP A 121 -6.36 -11.60 -3.23
C ASP A 121 -7.41 -12.66 -2.85
N ASN A 122 -6.99 -13.67 -2.07
CA ASN A 122 -7.88 -14.72 -1.58
C ASN A 122 -8.60 -14.26 -0.31
N PHE A 123 -9.86 -14.66 -0.13
CA PHE A 123 -10.67 -14.31 1.04
C PHE A 123 -9.89 -14.47 2.36
N SER A 124 -9.47 -13.35 2.96
CA SER A 124 -8.72 -13.30 4.21
C SER A 124 -9.50 -12.61 5.34
N THR A 125 -9.22 -12.93 6.61
CA THR A 125 -9.70 -12.11 7.73
C THR A 125 -8.71 -12.12 8.89
N MET A 126 -8.60 -10.98 9.56
CA MET A 126 -7.81 -10.81 10.77
C MET A 126 -8.65 -11.13 12.01
N PRO A 127 -8.14 -12.00 12.91
CA PRO A 127 -8.81 -12.33 14.17
C PRO A 127 -9.17 -11.10 15.00
N LYS A 128 -10.26 -11.20 15.76
CA LYS A 128 -10.86 -10.08 16.53
C LYS A 128 -9.94 -9.36 17.52
N ASN A 129 -8.82 -9.96 17.91
CA ASN A 129 -7.80 -9.35 18.77
C ASN A 129 -6.76 -8.51 18.01
N VAL A 130 -6.77 -8.51 16.68
CA VAL A 130 -6.01 -7.59 15.83
C VAL A 130 -6.79 -6.29 15.70
N SER A 131 -6.14 -5.18 16.05
CA SER A 131 -6.72 -3.85 15.94
C SER A 131 -6.44 -3.22 14.58
N SER A 132 -7.32 -2.30 14.21
CA SER A 132 -7.22 -1.46 13.00
C SER A 132 -7.36 0.01 13.37
N ILE A 133 -7.20 0.90 12.39
CA ILE A 133 -7.46 2.34 12.53
C ILE A 133 -8.85 2.66 13.13
N ALA A 134 -9.86 1.80 12.92
CA ALA A 134 -11.17 1.93 13.57
C ALA A 134 -11.10 1.89 15.10
N ASP A 135 -10.18 1.11 15.69
CA ASP A 135 -9.96 1.07 17.14
C ASP A 135 -9.30 2.35 17.66
N LEU A 136 -8.42 2.97 16.86
CA LEU A 136 -7.82 4.27 17.19
C LEU A 136 -8.87 5.39 17.15
N LEU A 137 -9.69 5.43 16.11
CA LEU A 137 -10.74 6.42 15.89
C LEU A 137 -11.84 6.32 16.96
N ASP A 138 -12.31 5.10 17.26
CA ASP A 138 -13.28 4.82 18.33
C ASP A 138 -12.74 5.26 19.70
N SER A 139 -11.43 5.12 19.97
CA SER A 139 -10.82 5.50 21.25
C SER A 139 -10.96 7.00 21.60
N LYS A 140 -11.18 7.84 20.58
CA LYS A 140 -11.47 9.28 20.73
C LYS A 140 -12.87 9.70 20.28
N GLY A 141 -13.72 8.76 19.88
CA GLY A 141 -15.05 9.05 19.34
C GLY A 141 -15.02 9.84 18.04
N ILE A 142 -14.01 9.62 17.20
CA ILE A 142 -13.87 10.24 15.88
C ILE A 142 -14.71 9.47 14.89
N SER A 143 -15.61 10.17 14.18
CA SER A 143 -16.55 9.55 13.27
C SER A 143 -15.86 9.02 12.03
N TRP A 144 -16.20 7.79 11.68
CA TRP A 144 -15.62 7.10 10.52
C TRP A 144 -16.66 6.28 9.76
N ALA A 145 -16.40 6.06 8.48
CA ALA A 145 -17.11 5.13 7.62
C ALA A 145 -16.18 4.64 6.49
N THR A 146 -16.57 3.56 5.81
CA THR A 146 -16.11 3.31 4.43
C THR A 146 -17.27 3.58 3.48
N TYR A 147 -16.96 3.94 2.23
CA TYR A 147 -17.94 4.06 1.16
C TYR A 147 -17.43 3.29 -0.05
N GLN A 148 -18.20 2.30 -0.50
CA GLN A 148 -17.77 1.33 -1.51
C GLN A 148 -18.78 1.34 -2.64
N GLU A 149 -18.35 1.63 -3.86
CA GLU A 149 -19.26 1.76 -5.01
C GLU A 149 -19.86 0.41 -5.38
N ASP A 150 -21.16 0.42 -5.68
CA ASP A 150 -21.99 -0.75 -5.98
C ASP A 150 -21.98 -1.93 -4.97
N MET A 151 -21.35 -1.78 -3.79
CA MET A 151 -21.49 -2.73 -2.68
C MET A 151 -22.98 -2.87 -2.31
N PRO A 152 -23.58 -4.06 -2.32
CA PRO A 152 -25.04 -4.22 -2.47
C PRO A 152 -25.87 -3.67 -1.30
N TYR A 153 -25.29 -3.60 -0.11
CA TYR A 153 -25.88 -2.98 1.08
C TYR A 153 -24.78 -2.69 2.13
N SER A 154 -25.09 -1.83 3.10
CA SER A 154 -24.15 -1.49 4.18
C SER A 154 -23.84 -2.69 5.09
N GLY A 155 -22.57 -3.06 5.20
CA GLY A 155 -22.12 -4.24 5.93
C GLY A 155 -22.14 -5.55 5.13
N PHE A 156 -22.09 -5.48 3.79
CA PHE A 156 -21.87 -6.65 2.96
C PHE A 156 -20.48 -7.25 3.20
N GLN A 157 -20.43 -8.58 3.39
CA GLN A 157 -19.21 -9.33 3.73
C GLN A 157 -18.89 -10.43 2.71
N GLY A 158 -19.68 -10.53 1.62
CA GLY A 158 -19.42 -11.50 0.57
C GLY A 158 -18.15 -11.16 -0.22
N PHE A 159 -17.57 -12.16 -0.89
CA PHE A 159 -16.32 -12.00 -1.63
C PHE A 159 -16.42 -11.00 -2.79
N ASN A 160 -17.51 -11.04 -3.56
CA ASN A 160 -17.83 -10.08 -4.61
C ASN A 160 -19.33 -9.78 -4.71
N TYR A 161 -19.67 -8.74 -5.46
CA TYR A 161 -21.02 -8.50 -5.95
C TYR A 161 -20.94 -8.04 -7.41
N SER A 162 -21.44 -8.87 -8.31
CA SER A 162 -21.36 -8.64 -9.75
C SER A 162 -22.53 -7.82 -10.29
N ASN A 163 -22.28 -7.14 -11.41
CA ASN A 163 -23.24 -6.33 -12.13
C ASN A 163 -24.44 -7.15 -12.61
N GLN A 164 -25.64 -6.73 -12.23
CA GLN A 164 -26.88 -7.45 -12.55
C GLN A 164 -27.28 -7.39 -14.04
N LYS A 165 -26.48 -6.75 -14.91
CA LYS A 165 -26.68 -6.69 -16.38
C LYS A 165 -25.51 -7.26 -17.16
N THR A 166 -24.27 -6.92 -16.80
CA THR A 166 -23.07 -7.36 -17.54
C THR A 166 -22.42 -8.62 -16.96
N PHE A 167 -22.70 -8.94 -15.69
CA PHE A 167 -22.04 -9.99 -14.91
C PHE A 167 -20.52 -9.84 -14.76
N ALA A 168 -19.97 -8.66 -15.07
CA ALA A 168 -18.65 -8.25 -14.56
C ALA A 168 -18.75 -7.99 -13.06
N ASP A 169 -17.63 -8.01 -12.33
CA ASP A 169 -17.66 -7.63 -10.93
C ASP A 169 -17.84 -6.12 -10.79
N ASP A 170 -18.71 -5.69 -9.87
CA ASP A 170 -18.83 -4.27 -9.51
C ASP A 170 -18.05 -4.03 -8.21
N TYR A 171 -18.46 -4.69 -7.12
CA TYR A 171 -17.76 -4.63 -5.83
C TYR A 171 -16.96 -5.92 -5.56
N VAL A 172 -15.74 -5.78 -5.04
CA VAL A 172 -14.91 -6.88 -4.52
C VAL A 172 -14.46 -6.61 -3.09
N ARG A 173 -14.45 -7.65 -2.27
CA ARG A 173 -14.08 -7.57 -0.85
C ARG A 173 -12.62 -7.18 -0.64
N LYS A 174 -11.74 -7.56 -1.57
CA LYS A 174 -10.29 -7.26 -1.51
C LYS A 174 -9.96 -5.77 -1.46
N HIS A 175 -10.81 -4.91 -2.05
CA HIS A 175 -10.59 -3.45 -2.09
C HIS A 175 -11.26 -2.69 -0.92
N HIS A 176 -11.62 -3.42 0.16
CA HIS A 176 -12.36 -2.89 1.29
C HIS A 176 -11.61 -3.14 2.61
N PRO A 177 -10.80 -2.21 3.11
CA PRO A 177 -9.78 -2.52 4.12
C PRO A 177 -10.37 -2.93 5.48
N LEU A 178 -11.47 -2.30 5.91
CA LEU A 178 -12.08 -2.57 7.22
C LEU A 178 -12.98 -3.82 7.27
N VAL A 179 -13.37 -4.40 6.13
CA VAL A 179 -14.11 -5.68 6.11
C VAL A 179 -13.20 -6.89 6.37
N LEU A 180 -11.88 -6.68 6.35
CA LEU A 180 -10.85 -7.67 6.65
C LEU A 180 -10.65 -7.93 8.16
N PHE A 181 -11.41 -7.28 9.05
CA PHE A 181 -11.23 -7.38 10.50
C PHE A 181 -12.48 -7.90 11.22
N ASP A 182 -12.37 -9.03 11.93
CA ASP A 182 -13.43 -9.59 12.77
C ASP A 182 -13.88 -8.63 13.91
N SER A 183 -13.01 -7.68 14.29
CA SER A 183 -13.32 -6.61 15.25
C SER A 183 -14.29 -5.56 14.69
N VAL A 184 -14.39 -5.44 13.37
CA VAL A 184 -15.33 -4.60 12.63
C VAL A 184 -16.57 -5.42 12.23
N THR A 185 -16.39 -6.51 11.49
CA THR A 185 -17.51 -7.29 10.93
C THR A 185 -18.35 -7.98 12.02
N GLY A 186 -17.71 -8.42 13.11
CA GLY A 186 -18.35 -8.98 14.30
C GLY A 186 -18.95 -7.97 15.28
N ASN A 187 -19.10 -6.69 14.88
CA ASN A 187 -19.71 -5.63 15.68
C ASN A 187 -20.75 -4.89 14.84
N SER A 188 -22.04 -5.04 15.16
CA SER A 188 -23.14 -4.45 14.37
C SER A 188 -23.07 -2.92 14.21
N THR A 189 -22.47 -2.21 15.17
CA THR A 189 -22.28 -0.76 15.05
C THR A 189 -21.20 -0.43 14.02
N ARG A 190 -20.05 -1.13 14.06
CA ARG A 190 -18.96 -0.91 13.09
C ARG A 190 -19.34 -1.42 11.70
N LEU A 191 -20.03 -2.56 11.62
CA LEU A 191 -20.52 -3.14 10.37
C LEU A 191 -21.47 -2.18 9.63
N GLY A 192 -22.34 -1.46 10.35
CA GLY A 192 -23.23 -0.45 9.75
C GLY A 192 -22.54 0.83 9.25
N LEU A 193 -21.23 0.98 9.50
CA LEU A 193 -20.38 2.05 8.98
C LEU A 193 -19.63 1.65 7.70
N LEU A 194 -19.74 0.40 7.27
CA LEU A 194 -19.24 -0.06 6.00
C LEU A 194 -20.33 0.16 4.93
N LYS A 195 -20.31 1.28 4.19
CA LYS A 195 -21.48 1.76 3.44
C LYS A 195 -21.38 1.55 1.93
N ASN A 196 -22.53 1.39 1.29
CA ASN A 196 -22.64 1.61 -0.17
C ASN A 196 -22.32 3.09 -0.48
N PHE A 197 -21.64 3.35 -1.60
CA PHE A 197 -21.20 4.70 -1.98
C PHE A 197 -22.32 5.73 -2.15
N THR A 198 -23.55 5.33 -2.48
CA THR A 198 -24.69 6.27 -2.54
C THR A 198 -25.00 6.95 -1.20
N GLU A 199 -24.57 6.36 -0.08
CA GLU A 199 -24.69 6.98 1.24
C GLU A 199 -23.73 8.15 1.45
N PHE A 200 -22.62 8.24 0.70
CA PHE A 200 -21.75 9.42 0.69
C PHE A 200 -22.54 10.67 0.30
N ASP A 201 -23.34 10.51 -0.76
CA ASP A 201 -24.19 11.55 -1.32
C ASP A 201 -25.29 11.98 -0.33
N ASN A 202 -25.80 11.04 0.47
CA ASN A 202 -26.77 11.30 1.54
C ASN A 202 -26.10 12.03 2.73
N ASP A 203 -24.93 11.57 3.16
CA ASP A 203 -24.16 12.17 4.26
C ASP A 203 -23.65 13.58 3.91
N LEU A 204 -23.24 13.81 2.65
CA LEU A 204 -22.85 15.13 2.13
C LEU A 204 -24.04 16.10 2.14
N LYS A 205 -25.19 15.70 1.58
CA LYS A 205 -26.42 16.54 1.53
C LYS A 205 -27.00 16.81 2.92
N ALA A 206 -26.76 15.93 3.89
CA ALA A 206 -27.21 16.07 5.26
C ALA A 206 -26.23 16.82 6.19
N GLU A 207 -25.06 17.24 5.68
CA GLU A 207 -23.95 17.80 6.46
C GLU A 207 -23.49 16.87 7.61
N LYS A 208 -23.43 15.56 7.33
CA LYS A 208 -23.11 14.47 8.27
C LYS A 208 -21.92 13.58 7.87
N LEU A 209 -21.11 14.02 6.90
CA LEU A 209 -19.88 13.31 6.53
C LEU A 209 -19.00 13.04 7.77
N PRO A 210 -18.40 11.84 7.88
CA PRO A 210 -17.51 11.50 8.98
C PRO A 210 -16.22 12.34 8.97
N GLN A 211 -15.40 12.20 10.02
CA GLN A 211 -14.07 12.81 10.08
C GLN A 211 -12.99 11.93 9.42
N TYR A 212 -13.20 10.62 9.34
CA TYR A 212 -12.38 9.70 8.53
C TYR A 212 -13.27 8.98 7.50
N ALA A 213 -12.82 8.88 6.25
CA ALA A 213 -13.46 7.97 5.30
C ALA A 213 -12.45 7.28 4.39
N PHE A 214 -12.70 6.01 4.12
CA PHE A 214 -12.06 5.26 3.05
C PHE A 214 -13.06 5.06 1.91
N ILE A 215 -12.67 5.40 0.68
CA ILE A 215 -13.53 5.37 -0.50
C ILE A 215 -12.87 4.50 -1.58
N THR A 216 -13.63 3.54 -2.10
CA THR A 216 -13.23 2.71 -3.24
C THR A 216 -14.31 2.79 -4.32
N PRO A 217 -13.97 3.12 -5.58
CA PRO A 217 -14.86 2.93 -6.73
C PRO A 217 -15.12 1.44 -6.99
N ASN A 218 -15.96 1.15 -7.99
CA ASN A 218 -16.18 -0.21 -8.46
C ASN A 218 -15.07 -0.64 -9.43
N MET A 219 -14.97 -1.93 -9.75
CA MET A 219 -13.93 -2.51 -10.65
C MET A 219 -13.86 -1.88 -12.05
N THR A 220 -14.92 -1.15 -12.47
CA THR A 220 -14.92 -0.39 -13.73
C THR A 220 -14.32 1.00 -13.55
N ASN A 221 -14.60 1.65 -12.43
CA ASN A 221 -14.27 3.04 -12.13
C ASN A 221 -12.95 3.21 -11.35
N ASP A 222 -12.45 2.18 -10.68
CA ASP A 222 -11.12 2.17 -10.07
C ASP A 222 -10.01 1.99 -11.11
N GLY A 223 -10.33 1.33 -12.23
CA GLY A 223 -9.45 1.09 -13.37
C GLY A 223 -9.25 -0.39 -13.71
N HIS A 224 -9.63 -1.33 -12.82
CA HIS A 224 -9.28 -2.76 -12.91
C HIS A 224 -9.73 -3.41 -14.22
N ASP A 225 -11.03 -3.37 -14.49
CA ASP A 225 -11.64 -3.95 -15.68
C ASP A 225 -11.65 -2.97 -16.87
N THR A 226 -10.97 -1.81 -16.74
CA THR A 226 -10.94 -0.77 -17.78
C THR A 226 -9.54 -0.20 -18.06
N SER A 227 -9.19 0.95 -17.48
CA SER A 227 -7.92 1.65 -17.66
C SER A 227 -7.82 2.88 -16.74
N VAL A 228 -6.60 3.32 -16.44
CA VAL A 228 -6.30 4.59 -15.75
C VAL A 228 -7.07 5.81 -16.28
N LYS A 229 -7.39 5.86 -17.58
CA LYS A 229 -8.15 6.98 -18.17
C LYS A 229 -9.60 7.03 -17.67
N VAL A 230 -10.22 5.87 -17.45
CA VAL A 230 -11.58 5.79 -16.88
C VAL A 230 -11.53 6.19 -15.42
N ALA A 231 -10.56 5.66 -14.67
CA ALA A 231 -10.35 6.00 -13.26
C ALA A 231 -10.06 7.49 -13.03
N ALA A 232 -9.21 8.10 -13.87
CA ALA A 232 -8.91 9.53 -13.83
C ALA A 232 -10.12 10.39 -14.21
N GLN A 233 -10.96 9.94 -15.15
CA GLN A 233 -12.21 10.63 -15.48
C GLN A 233 -13.22 10.56 -14.32
N TRP A 234 -13.46 9.36 -13.75
CA TRP A 234 -14.31 9.17 -12.57
C TRP A 234 -13.82 10.04 -11.40
N SER A 235 -12.52 10.00 -11.12
CA SER A 235 -11.91 10.77 -10.03
C SER A 235 -12.14 12.26 -10.20
N LYS A 236 -11.98 12.77 -11.43
CA LYS A 236 -12.22 14.19 -11.74
C LYS A 236 -13.69 14.56 -11.61
N ASP A 237 -14.60 13.74 -12.12
CA ASP A 237 -16.04 13.99 -12.07
C ASP A 237 -16.59 13.92 -10.64
N PHE A 238 -16.04 13.04 -9.80
CA PHE A 238 -16.37 12.94 -8.38
C PHE A 238 -15.77 14.09 -7.55
N ILE A 239 -14.48 14.37 -7.70
CA ILE A 239 -13.77 15.33 -6.84
C ILE A 239 -14.05 16.79 -7.22
N THR A 240 -14.16 17.14 -8.51
CA THR A 240 -14.27 18.56 -8.94
C THR A 240 -15.48 19.28 -8.31
N PRO A 241 -16.68 18.69 -8.22
CA PRO A 241 -17.82 19.30 -7.51
C PRO A 241 -17.56 19.47 -6.01
N LEU A 242 -16.86 18.53 -5.38
CA LEU A 242 -16.53 18.57 -3.94
C LEU A 242 -15.56 19.70 -3.61
N LEU A 243 -14.60 19.99 -4.49
CA LEU A 243 -13.70 21.14 -4.36
C LEU A 243 -14.41 22.51 -4.39
N SER A 244 -15.68 22.55 -4.81
CA SER A 244 -16.54 23.75 -4.81
C SER A 244 -17.64 23.73 -3.73
N ASN A 245 -17.61 22.75 -2.81
CA ASN A 245 -18.62 22.59 -1.76
C ASN A 245 -18.07 23.06 -0.41
N ASP A 246 -18.63 24.15 0.15
CA ASP A 246 -18.15 24.77 1.40
C ASP A 246 -18.12 23.81 2.60
N TYR A 247 -19.11 22.91 2.74
CA TYR A 247 -19.17 21.94 3.84
C TYR A 247 -18.11 20.82 3.68
N PHE A 248 -17.87 20.38 2.45
CA PHE A 248 -16.79 19.45 2.15
C PHE A 248 -15.43 20.11 2.34
N MET A 249 -15.23 21.33 1.84
CA MET A 249 -13.96 22.04 1.88
C MET A 249 -13.62 22.66 3.24
N ASN A 250 -14.50 22.56 4.23
CA ASN A 250 -14.22 22.98 5.60
C ASN A 250 -13.19 22.06 6.28
N ASP A 251 -11.91 22.35 6.09
CA ASP A 251 -10.75 21.70 6.74
C ASP A 251 -10.66 20.18 6.48
N THR A 252 -11.04 19.76 5.27
CA THR A 252 -10.88 18.39 4.78
C THR A 252 -9.59 18.25 3.98
N LEU A 253 -8.77 17.27 4.35
CA LEU A 253 -7.70 16.70 3.53
C LEU A 253 -8.24 15.49 2.76
N VAL A 254 -7.93 15.41 1.48
CA VAL A 254 -8.26 14.27 0.61
C VAL A 254 -6.98 13.68 0.07
N LEU A 255 -6.77 12.38 0.20
CA LEU A 255 -5.77 11.63 -0.57
C LEU A 255 -6.50 10.97 -1.75
N LEU A 256 -5.98 11.16 -2.96
CA LEU A 256 -6.26 10.29 -4.10
C LEU A 256 -4.97 9.53 -4.43
N THR A 257 -5.04 8.20 -4.46
CA THR A 257 -3.89 7.31 -4.66
C THR A 257 -4.31 6.02 -5.37
N PHE A 258 -3.34 5.16 -5.67
CA PHE A 258 -3.54 3.78 -6.11
C PHE A 258 -3.09 2.81 -5.01
N ASP A 259 -3.58 1.57 -5.07
CA ASP A 259 -3.15 0.48 -4.19
C ASP A 259 -1.69 0.05 -4.47
N GLU A 260 -1.31 -0.11 -5.73
CA GLU A 260 0.03 -0.52 -6.15
C GLU A 260 0.37 -0.09 -7.59
N ASN A 261 1.61 -0.34 -8.01
CA ASN A 261 2.07 -0.15 -9.38
C ASN A 261 1.84 -1.44 -10.20
N GLU A 262 1.24 -1.36 -11.39
CA GLU A 262 0.93 -2.51 -12.27
C GLU A 262 2.14 -3.42 -12.59
N SER A 263 3.31 -2.84 -12.84
CA SER A 263 4.53 -3.61 -13.18
C SER A 263 5.34 -4.08 -11.97
N TYR A 264 5.29 -5.38 -11.66
CA TYR A 264 6.07 -6.06 -10.61
C TYR A 264 7.60 -6.05 -10.86
N GLY A 265 8.06 -5.59 -12.02
CA GLY A 265 9.48 -5.51 -12.39
C GLY A 265 10.16 -4.17 -12.11
N ILE A 266 9.43 -3.16 -11.61
CA ILE A 266 9.94 -1.81 -11.33
C ILE A 266 9.63 -1.41 -9.87
N GLN A 267 9.96 -0.19 -9.47
CA GLN A 267 9.65 0.29 -8.13
C GLN A 267 8.13 0.45 -7.93
N ASN A 268 7.57 -0.05 -6.83
CA ASN A 268 6.15 0.10 -6.47
C ASN A 268 5.81 1.54 -6.03
N LYS A 269 6.05 2.49 -6.92
CA LYS A 269 5.66 3.90 -6.77
C LYS A 269 4.29 4.10 -7.39
N VAL A 270 3.41 4.76 -6.65
CA VAL A 270 2.06 5.10 -7.13
C VAL A 270 1.91 6.61 -7.25
N PHE A 271 1.11 7.06 -8.21
CA PHE A 271 0.80 8.47 -8.35
C PHE A 271 -0.23 8.87 -7.29
N SER A 272 0.15 9.77 -6.39
CA SER A 272 -0.73 10.20 -5.30
C SER A 272 -0.76 11.72 -5.19
N ILE A 273 -1.95 12.27 -4.88
CA ILE A 273 -2.15 13.71 -4.71
C ILE A 273 -2.95 14.01 -3.44
N LEU A 274 -2.52 15.03 -2.70
CA LEU A 274 -3.27 15.60 -1.57
C LEU A 274 -4.09 16.80 -2.04
N LEU A 275 -5.37 16.80 -1.71
CA LEU A 275 -6.40 17.75 -2.16
C LEU A 275 -7.25 18.22 -0.98
N GLY A 276 -8.20 19.11 -1.25
CA GLY A 276 -9.18 19.59 -0.27
C GLY A 276 -8.81 20.92 0.39
N GLY A 277 -9.69 21.40 1.27
CA GLY A 277 -9.56 22.73 1.90
C GLY A 277 -8.56 22.79 3.06
N ALA A 278 -8.03 21.65 3.51
CA ALA A 278 -6.88 21.59 4.40
C ALA A 278 -5.56 22.02 3.71
N ILE A 279 -5.50 22.03 2.38
CA ILE A 279 -4.30 22.43 1.62
C ILE A 279 -4.22 23.97 1.52
N PRO A 280 -3.15 24.60 2.05
CA PRO A 280 -2.89 26.03 1.87
C PRO A 280 -2.81 26.42 0.40
N ASP A 281 -3.34 27.59 0.03
CA ASP A 281 -3.40 28.05 -1.36
C ASP A 281 -2.00 28.14 -2.01
N GLU A 282 -0.97 28.46 -1.23
CA GLU A 282 0.43 28.55 -1.68
C GLU A 282 1.08 27.18 -2.01
N LEU A 283 0.46 26.06 -1.59
CA LEU A 283 0.93 24.70 -1.89
C LEU A 283 0.17 24.04 -3.05
N LYS A 284 -0.83 24.71 -3.63
CA LYS A 284 -1.60 24.16 -4.75
C LYS A 284 -0.79 24.17 -6.04
N GLY A 285 -0.67 23.00 -6.68
CA GLY A 285 0.18 22.76 -7.83
C GLY A 285 1.66 22.54 -7.49
N THR A 286 2.02 22.32 -6.22
CA THR A 286 3.40 21.96 -5.82
C THR A 286 3.59 20.44 -5.73
N SER A 287 4.82 20.02 -5.43
CA SER A 287 5.19 18.62 -5.21
C SER A 287 5.92 18.43 -3.89
N ASP A 288 5.74 17.26 -3.28
CA ASP A 288 6.48 16.77 -2.12
C ASP A 288 7.29 15.52 -2.53
N ASP A 289 8.54 15.42 -2.09
CA ASP A 289 9.46 14.29 -2.35
C ASP A 289 9.78 13.45 -1.10
N THR A 290 9.15 13.80 0.04
CA THR A 290 9.16 12.99 1.26
C THR A 290 8.69 11.57 0.98
N TYR A 291 9.39 10.58 1.53
CA TYR A 291 8.97 9.18 1.40
C TYR A 291 7.66 8.94 2.17
N TYR A 292 6.68 8.36 1.48
CA TYR A 292 5.44 7.87 2.07
C TYR A 292 5.13 6.47 1.55
N ASP A 293 4.36 5.73 2.33
CA ASP A 293 3.68 4.51 1.92
C ASP A 293 2.30 4.45 2.60
N HIS A 294 1.53 3.39 2.38
CA HIS A 294 0.17 3.27 2.94
C HIS A 294 0.08 3.36 4.47
N TYR A 295 1.18 3.14 5.20
CA TYR A 295 1.22 3.34 6.65
C TYR A 295 1.24 4.83 7.04
N SER A 296 1.67 5.71 6.12
CA SER A 296 1.66 7.17 6.29
C SER A 296 0.26 7.75 6.39
N GLU A 297 -0.78 7.05 5.91
CA GLU A 297 -2.17 7.44 6.13
C GLU A 297 -2.53 7.33 7.62
N ILE A 298 -2.23 6.18 8.24
CA ILE A 298 -2.50 5.92 9.66
C ILE A 298 -1.72 6.90 10.53
N SER A 299 -0.41 7.03 10.33
CA SER A 299 0.43 7.92 11.15
C SER A 299 0.04 9.40 10.99
N SER A 300 -0.43 9.82 9.82
CA SER A 300 -0.97 11.18 9.60
C SER A 300 -2.27 11.42 10.38
N VAL A 301 -3.19 10.46 10.38
CA VAL A 301 -4.43 10.51 11.18
C VAL A 301 -4.12 10.49 12.68
N GLU A 302 -3.14 9.69 13.11
CA GLU A 302 -2.64 9.67 14.47
C GLU A 302 -2.07 11.02 14.89
N ALA A 303 -1.19 11.61 14.10
CA ALA A 303 -0.56 12.88 14.40
C ALA A 303 -1.57 14.04 14.42
N ALA A 304 -2.48 14.08 13.44
CA ALA A 304 -3.49 15.12 13.33
C ALA A 304 -4.43 15.13 14.55
N PHE A 305 -5.01 13.98 14.92
CA PHE A 305 -5.93 13.89 16.06
C PHE A 305 -5.24 13.57 17.40
N GLY A 306 -3.90 13.44 17.42
CA GLY A 306 -3.09 13.07 18.58
C GLY A 306 -3.43 11.71 19.17
N LEU A 307 -3.69 10.71 18.33
CA LEU A 307 -4.08 9.35 18.73
C LEU A 307 -2.89 8.60 19.35
N ASN A 308 -3.21 7.47 19.97
CA ASN A 308 -2.24 6.39 20.17
C ASN A 308 -2.03 5.61 18.87
N HIS A 309 -0.98 4.80 18.80
CA HIS A 309 -0.65 3.97 17.63
C HIS A 309 -1.07 2.50 17.77
N LEU A 310 -1.12 1.76 16.65
CA LEU A 310 -1.33 0.31 16.58
C LEU A 310 -0.10 -0.48 17.04
N GLY A 311 1.10 0.06 16.84
CA GLY A 311 2.36 -0.60 17.25
C GLY A 311 2.95 -1.50 16.16
N ARG A 312 2.75 -1.13 14.90
CA ARG A 312 3.19 -1.76 13.66
C ARG A 312 4.02 -0.75 12.86
N ASN A 313 3.96 -0.79 11.53
CA ASN A 313 4.76 0.10 10.68
C ASN A 313 4.32 1.57 10.77
N ASP A 314 3.08 1.83 11.21
CA ASP A 314 2.53 3.14 11.61
C ASP A 314 3.45 3.91 12.59
N VAL A 315 4.14 3.20 13.49
CA VAL A 315 5.05 3.78 14.49
C VAL A 315 6.15 4.64 13.85
N SER A 316 6.71 4.16 12.74
CA SER A 316 7.85 4.76 12.04
C SER A 316 7.50 5.43 10.72
N ALA A 317 6.25 5.33 10.27
CA ALA A 317 5.80 5.91 9.02
C ALA A 317 5.79 7.44 9.09
N ASN A 318 6.35 8.08 8.06
CA ASN A 318 6.28 9.53 7.88
C ASN A 318 4.83 10.00 7.84
N VAL A 319 4.58 11.23 8.28
CA VAL A 319 3.26 11.88 8.19
C VAL A 319 3.28 12.91 7.08
N PHE A 320 2.17 13.12 6.36
CA PHE A 320 2.11 14.10 5.27
C PHE A 320 2.69 15.44 5.70
N GLU A 321 3.50 16.09 4.86
CA GLU A 321 4.32 17.25 5.27
C GLU A 321 3.46 18.41 5.80
N VAL A 322 2.23 18.57 5.31
CA VAL A 322 1.23 19.51 5.87
C VAL A 322 0.84 19.19 7.32
N VAL A 323 0.73 17.91 7.67
CA VAL A 323 0.51 17.42 9.05
C VAL A 323 1.80 17.55 9.87
N ALA A 324 2.97 17.22 9.30
CA ALA A 324 4.26 17.34 9.98
C ALA A 324 4.49 18.78 10.48
N ASN A 325 4.29 19.76 9.60
CA ASN A 325 4.37 21.18 9.91
C ASN A 325 3.30 21.63 10.94
N ALA A 326 2.06 21.13 10.85
CA ALA A 326 1.00 21.46 11.81
C ALA A 326 1.18 20.81 13.20
N THR A 327 1.98 19.74 13.29
CA THR A 327 2.17 18.94 14.51
C THR A 327 3.56 19.10 15.14
N ASN A 328 4.51 19.73 14.44
CA ASN A 328 5.93 19.81 14.78
C ASN A 328 6.58 18.40 14.86
N ILE A 329 6.26 17.56 13.88
CA ILE A 329 6.93 16.28 13.63
C ILE A 329 8.02 16.49 12.57
N THR A 330 9.12 15.75 12.69
CA THR A 330 10.17 15.72 11.66
C THR A 330 10.13 14.38 10.94
N ASN A 331 9.82 14.40 9.65
CA ASN A 331 9.84 13.21 8.80
C ASN A 331 11.25 12.63 8.65
N ILE A 332 11.35 11.30 8.58
CA ILE A 332 12.59 10.56 8.42
C ILE A 332 12.92 10.42 6.93
N LYS A 333 14.17 10.71 6.56
CA LYS A 333 14.67 10.44 5.22
C LYS A 333 14.90 8.94 5.03
N VAL A 334 14.21 8.34 4.08
CA VAL A 334 14.37 6.94 3.65
C VAL A 334 15.21 6.88 2.37
N ASP A 335 16.18 5.97 2.31
CA ASP A 335 16.89 5.65 1.06
C ASP A 335 16.08 4.67 0.23
N THR A 336 15.59 5.14 -0.92
CA THR A 336 14.76 4.35 -1.84
C THR A 336 15.55 3.80 -3.05
N THR A 337 16.88 3.95 -3.09
CA THR A 337 17.72 3.64 -4.27
C THR A 337 17.55 2.19 -4.77
N TYR A 338 17.36 1.24 -3.85
CA TYR A 338 17.18 -0.18 -4.16
C TYR A 338 15.85 -0.74 -3.63
N LYS A 339 14.90 0.13 -3.28
CA LYS A 339 13.58 -0.26 -2.80
C LYS A 339 12.70 -0.65 -3.98
N LEU A 340 11.97 -1.76 -3.83
CA LEU A 340 11.00 -2.26 -4.80
C LEU A 340 9.59 -2.27 -4.20
N ASN A 341 9.38 -2.98 -3.07
CA ASN A 341 8.06 -3.24 -2.46
C ASN A 341 7.13 -4.05 -3.39
N ASN A 342 7.65 -5.10 -4.06
CA ASN A 342 6.85 -5.93 -4.99
C ASN A 342 6.58 -7.36 -4.51
N GLU A 343 7.01 -7.70 -3.30
CA GLU A 343 7.05 -9.08 -2.81
C GLU A 343 6.68 -9.07 -1.33
N SER A 344 5.66 -9.86 -0.97
CA SER A 344 5.23 -10.00 0.42
C SER A 344 6.21 -10.84 1.21
N TYR A 345 6.48 -10.43 2.45
CA TYR A 345 7.30 -11.22 3.36
C TYR A 345 6.53 -12.44 3.89
N GLN A 346 7.25 -13.48 4.34
CA GLN A 346 6.66 -14.68 4.94
C GLN A 346 6.09 -14.38 6.32
N GLY A 347 4.79 -14.60 6.52
CA GLY A 347 4.05 -14.21 7.72
C GLY A 347 2.84 -15.08 8.03
N TYR A 348 1.96 -14.56 8.89
CA TYR A 348 0.79 -15.27 9.39
C TYR A 348 -0.25 -15.58 8.31
N LEU A 349 -0.30 -14.86 7.18
CA LEU A 349 -1.33 -15.14 6.18
C LEU A 349 -0.88 -16.12 5.08
N ASN A 350 0.43 -16.27 4.82
CA ASN A 350 0.97 -17.20 3.82
C ASN A 350 1.75 -18.41 4.35
N ASP A 351 1.99 -18.54 5.67
CA ASP A 351 2.63 -19.74 6.24
C ASP A 351 2.02 -20.11 7.61
N ALA A 352 1.38 -21.28 7.73
CA ALA A 352 0.81 -21.77 8.99
C ALA A 352 1.82 -21.95 10.12
N ASN A 353 3.11 -22.12 9.81
CA ASN A 353 4.16 -22.27 10.80
C ASN A 353 4.52 -20.91 11.46
N GLN A 354 4.24 -19.78 10.81
CA GLN A 354 4.39 -18.46 11.43
C GLN A 354 3.27 -18.21 12.44
N VAL A 355 3.64 -17.73 13.62
CA VAL A 355 2.69 -17.23 14.62
C VAL A 355 2.25 -15.81 14.28
N LEU A 356 1.08 -15.40 14.77
CA LEU A 356 0.63 -14.01 14.65
C LEU A 356 1.48 -13.13 15.57
N LEU A 357 2.36 -12.33 14.98
CA LEU A 357 3.30 -11.49 15.72
C LEU A 357 2.55 -10.41 16.51
N ALA A 358 2.92 -10.24 17.78
CA ALA A 358 2.37 -9.19 18.63
C ALA A 358 2.84 -7.80 18.18
N PRO A 359 1.99 -6.75 18.26
CA PRO A 359 2.43 -5.38 18.03
C PRO A 359 3.45 -4.95 19.10
N ASN A 360 4.32 -3.99 18.76
CA ASN A 360 5.32 -3.48 19.67
C ASN A 360 4.67 -2.62 20.77
N VAL A 361 4.35 -3.24 21.91
CA VAL A 361 3.72 -2.57 23.05
C VAL A 361 4.62 -1.56 23.78
N SER A 362 5.91 -1.52 23.41
CA SER A 362 6.91 -0.60 23.98
C SER A 362 7.30 0.56 23.06
N ALA A 363 6.76 0.58 21.84
CA ALA A 363 7.04 1.63 20.87
C ALA A 363 6.51 3.01 21.30
N THR A 364 7.06 4.03 20.64
CA THR A 364 6.58 5.41 20.67
C THR A 364 6.73 5.94 19.25
N ASN A 365 5.66 6.48 18.66
CA ASN A 365 5.65 6.94 17.27
C ASN A 365 6.34 8.31 17.11
N LEU A 366 6.43 8.80 15.86
CA LEU A 366 7.03 10.11 15.55
C LEU A 366 6.35 11.30 16.26
N ALA A 367 5.08 11.16 16.65
CA ALA A 367 4.34 12.17 17.41
C ALA A 367 4.62 12.13 18.94
N GLY A 368 5.39 11.15 19.43
CA GLY A 368 5.63 10.93 20.85
C GLY A 368 4.48 10.18 21.57
N SER A 369 3.50 9.66 20.83
CA SER A 369 2.41 8.85 21.39
C SER A 369 2.87 7.42 21.67
N SER A 370 2.30 6.80 22.71
CA SER A 370 2.43 5.36 22.96
C SER A 370 1.42 4.54 22.16
N ILE A 371 1.58 3.21 22.19
CA ILE A 371 0.55 2.26 21.73
C ILE A 371 -0.80 2.49 22.43
N LEU A 372 -1.90 2.13 21.77
CA LEU A 372 -3.23 2.19 22.36
C LEU A 372 -3.31 1.25 23.58
N PRO A 373 -3.74 1.73 24.78
CA PRO A 373 -3.75 0.91 25.99
C PRO A 373 -4.58 -0.38 25.88
N ALA A 374 -5.65 -0.37 25.07
CA ALA A 374 -6.45 -1.55 24.79
C ALA A 374 -5.63 -2.65 24.06
N ILE A 375 -4.81 -2.27 23.07
CA ILE A 375 -3.91 -3.20 22.37
C ILE A 375 -2.87 -3.75 23.34
N SER A 376 -2.23 -2.88 24.13
CA SER A 376 -1.27 -3.29 25.16
C SER A 376 -1.88 -4.29 26.17
N SER A 377 -3.13 -4.07 26.61
CA SER A 377 -3.80 -4.98 27.55
C SER A 377 -4.07 -6.39 27.01
N VAL A 378 -4.18 -6.54 25.68
CA VAL A 378 -4.35 -7.83 25.01
C VAL A 378 -3.01 -8.48 24.69
N TRP A 379 -2.04 -7.70 24.22
CA TRP A 379 -0.83 -8.21 23.58
C TRP A 379 0.44 -8.18 24.44
N ALA A 380 0.49 -7.45 25.56
CA ALA A 380 1.75 -7.29 26.30
C ALA A 380 2.34 -8.61 26.83
N SER A 381 1.52 -9.60 27.20
CA SER A 381 2.03 -10.91 27.61
C SER A 381 2.65 -11.68 26.44
N GLU A 382 2.01 -11.64 25.27
CA GLU A 382 2.45 -12.32 24.06
C GLU A 382 3.71 -11.66 23.49
N TYR A 383 3.73 -10.33 23.41
CA TYR A 383 4.91 -9.56 23.01
C TYR A 383 6.13 -9.91 23.87
N ASN A 384 5.99 -9.92 25.19
CA ASN A 384 7.09 -10.28 26.09
C ASN A 384 7.57 -11.72 25.90
N ALA A 385 6.67 -12.67 25.58
CA ALA A 385 7.05 -14.04 25.24
C ALA A 385 7.82 -14.09 23.90
N GLN A 386 7.29 -13.50 22.83
CA GLN A 386 7.91 -13.48 21.51
C GLN A 386 9.28 -12.77 21.49
N VAL A 387 9.46 -11.70 22.29
CA VAL A 387 10.78 -11.08 22.54
C VAL A 387 11.71 -12.03 23.27
N SER A 388 11.24 -12.70 24.34
CA SER A 388 12.06 -13.63 25.13
C SER A 388 12.52 -14.85 24.33
N GLU A 389 11.71 -15.28 23.38
CA GLU A 389 11.98 -16.40 22.46
C GLU A 389 12.77 -15.98 21.22
N SER A 390 13.09 -14.68 21.07
CA SER A 390 13.78 -14.11 19.91
C SER A 390 13.05 -14.32 18.57
N ILE A 391 11.71 -14.44 18.61
CA ILE A 391 10.85 -14.52 17.43
C ILE A 391 10.82 -13.16 16.70
N LEU A 392 10.87 -12.06 17.45
CA LEU A 392 10.99 -10.70 16.92
C LEU A 392 12.47 -10.38 16.65
N THR A 393 12.88 -10.55 15.38
CA THR A 393 14.20 -10.24 14.84
C THR A 393 14.11 -9.01 13.93
N SER A 394 15.24 -8.40 13.53
CA SER A 394 15.24 -7.29 12.57
C SER A 394 14.67 -7.64 11.19
N THR A 395 14.49 -8.94 10.89
CA THR A 395 13.87 -9.49 9.68
C THR A 395 12.39 -9.90 9.85
N THR A 396 11.90 -9.98 11.09
CA THR A 396 10.50 -10.38 11.41
C THR A 396 9.72 -9.32 12.17
N THR A 397 10.35 -8.23 12.60
CA THR A 397 9.66 -7.15 13.33
C THR A 397 9.12 -6.12 12.33
N THR A 398 7.80 -5.97 12.22
CA THR A 398 7.11 -4.87 11.51
C THR A 398 7.15 -3.54 12.28
N VAL A 399 8.31 -3.27 12.90
CA VAL A 399 8.77 -1.99 13.43
C VAL A 399 10.29 -2.01 13.25
N SER A 400 10.83 -1.03 12.52
CA SER A 400 12.28 -0.88 12.33
C SER A 400 12.94 -0.46 13.65
N GLY A 401 13.30 -1.45 14.46
CA GLY A 401 13.86 -1.26 15.78
C GLY A 401 15.24 -0.58 15.77
N ASN A 402 15.29 0.63 16.31
CA ASN A 402 16.47 1.47 16.57
C ASN A 402 17.24 2.00 15.35
N ILE A 403 17.16 3.31 15.16
CA ILE A 403 18.17 4.10 14.43
C ILE A 403 19.48 4.08 15.24
N THR A 404 20.30 3.05 15.04
CA THR A 404 21.71 3.03 15.46
C THR A 404 22.58 2.31 14.43
N ASP A 405 22.79 2.95 13.28
CA ASP A 405 24.10 2.97 12.59
C ASP A 405 24.15 4.04 11.48
N VAL A 406 23.83 5.29 11.86
CA VAL A 406 24.35 6.44 11.11
C VAL A 406 25.79 6.64 11.53
N ALA A 407 26.73 6.06 10.79
CA ALA A 407 28.14 6.39 10.94
C ALA A 407 28.31 7.91 10.72
N PRO A 408 28.76 8.68 11.72
CA PRO A 408 28.86 10.12 11.56
C PRO A 408 30.04 10.45 10.65
N GLU A 409 29.77 10.95 9.44
CA GLU A 409 30.76 11.72 8.68
C GLU A 409 31.09 13.00 9.46
N THR A 410 32.03 12.85 10.39
CA THR A 410 32.64 13.96 11.10
C THR A 410 33.50 14.75 10.11
N THR A 411 32.92 15.83 9.58
CA THR A 411 33.65 16.88 8.85
C THR A 411 34.59 17.60 9.80
N SER A 412 35.71 16.92 10.12
CA SER A 412 36.74 17.39 11.03
C SER A 412 37.55 18.50 10.37
N SER A 413 37.12 19.73 10.64
CA SER A 413 37.86 20.97 10.36
C SER A 413 39.13 21.03 11.23
N SER A 414 40.15 20.30 10.80
CA SER A 414 41.44 20.20 11.48
C SER A 414 42.29 21.46 11.29
N SER A 415 42.10 22.43 12.18
CA SER A 415 43.05 23.52 12.39
C SER A 415 44.30 23.01 13.11
N ALA A 416 45.32 22.61 12.34
CA ALA A 416 46.61 22.17 12.88
C ALA A 416 47.62 23.32 12.91
N SER A 417 47.91 23.82 14.11
CA SER A 417 48.98 24.78 14.36
C SER A 417 50.36 24.14 14.15
N ALA A 418 51.27 24.88 13.52
CA ALA A 418 52.62 24.40 13.25
C ALA A 418 53.47 24.27 14.52
N SER A 419 54.16 23.14 14.66
CA SER A 419 55.34 23.03 15.53
C SER A 419 56.47 22.33 14.77
N SER A 420 57.68 22.85 14.91
CA SER A 420 58.80 22.61 14.01
C SER A 420 59.76 21.53 14.50
N SER A 421 60.09 20.57 13.64
CA SER A 421 61.40 19.90 13.62
C SER A 421 61.67 19.44 12.18
N GLY A 422 62.82 19.80 11.62
CA GLY A 422 63.11 19.58 10.20
C GLY A 422 64.35 18.71 9.96
N SER A 423 64.52 18.27 8.71
CA SER A 423 65.79 18.33 7.96
C SER A 423 65.66 17.69 6.57
N ALA A 424 66.14 18.41 5.52
CA ALA A 424 66.79 17.93 4.28
C ALA A 424 66.15 16.78 3.44
N SER A 425 66.22 16.73 2.10
CA SER A 425 66.73 17.65 1.05
C SER A 425 66.45 17.05 -0.35
N GLY A 426 66.35 17.87 -1.41
CA GLY A 426 66.34 17.44 -2.82
C GLY A 426 65.14 18.00 -3.62
N SER A 427 65.27 19.14 -4.30
CA SER A 427 65.64 19.25 -5.73
C SER A 427 64.52 18.75 -6.67
N ALA A 428 63.71 19.63 -7.28
CA ALA A 428 63.94 20.26 -8.61
C ALA A 428 63.77 19.25 -9.79
N SER A 429 63.11 19.53 -10.93
CA SER A 429 62.51 20.75 -11.52
C SER A 429 61.77 20.41 -12.84
N GLY A 430 60.90 21.29 -13.36
CA GLY A 430 60.37 21.25 -14.76
C GLY A 430 58.84 21.15 -14.84
N SER A 431 58.11 22.27 -15.05
CA SER A 431 57.72 22.84 -16.36
C SER A 431 56.57 22.08 -17.06
N SER A 432 55.32 22.55 -16.97
CA SER A 432 54.60 23.33 -18.03
C SER A 432 54.30 22.50 -19.30
N THR A 433 53.08 22.38 -19.83
CA THR A 433 52.11 23.42 -20.25
C THR A 433 50.68 22.85 -20.38
N HIS A 434 49.60 23.58 -20.04
CA HIS A 434 48.66 24.28 -20.96
C HIS A 434 48.19 23.48 -22.22
N SER A 435 46.91 23.44 -22.62
CA SER A 435 45.66 24.08 -22.13
C SER A 435 44.39 23.43 -22.75
N ALA A 436 43.20 23.84 -22.29
CA ALA A 436 41.89 23.66 -22.98
C ALA A 436 41.89 24.33 -24.39
N SER A 437 40.92 24.21 -25.31
CA SER A 437 39.49 23.77 -25.33
C SER A 437 39.14 23.31 -26.78
N SER A 438 37.92 23.12 -27.32
CA SER A 438 36.53 23.45 -26.95
C SER A 438 35.48 22.56 -27.68
N ASN A 439 34.19 22.74 -27.35
CA ASN A 439 33.01 22.24 -28.10
C ASN A 439 33.00 22.60 -29.60
N SER A 440 32.32 21.76 -30.41
CA SER A 440 31.12 22.21 -31.16
C SER A 440 30.21 21.04 -31.60
N THR A 441 28.92 21.36 -31.72
CA THR A 441 27.81 20.52 -32.17
C THR A 441 27.78 20.30 -33.69
N GLY A 442 27.09 19.25 -34.16
CA GLY A 442 26.72 19.09 -35.58
C GLY A 442 25.93 17.80 -35.85
N SER A 443 24.73 17.93 -36.44
CA SER A 443 23.89 16.80 -36.85
C SER A 443 24.23 16.30 -38.26
N GLY A 444 23.89 15.05 -38.57
CA GLY A 444 24.01 14.49 -39.92
C GLY A 444 23.52 13.04 -40.00
N SER A 445 22.56 12.78 -40.88
CA SER A 445 21.93 11.46 -41.06
C SER A 445 22.64 10.60 -42.11
N SER A 446 22.66 9.28 -41.91
CA SER A 446 22.76 8.31 -43.01
C SER A 446 22.31 6.91 -42.59
N SER A 447 21.42 6.31 -43.38
CA SER A 447 21.18 4.86 -43.42
C SER A 447 22.32 4.18 -44.23
N SER A 448 22.54 2.86 -44.29
CA SER A 448 21.68 1.69 -44.06
C SER A 448 22.49 0.37 -43.91
N LYS A 449 21.78 -0.73 -43.58
CA LYS A 449 22.09 -2.16 -43.78
C LYS A 449 22.92 -2.97 -42.76
N ALA A 450 22.16 -3.70 -41.94
CA ALA A 450 22.08 -5.17 -41.87
C ALA A 450 23.30 -6.01 -41.40
N GLY A 451 23.10 -6.72 -40.28
CA GLY A 451 23.93 -7.83 -39.81
C GLY A 451 23.17 -8.70 -38.79
N ALA A 452 22.94 -9.96 -39.16
CA ALA A 452 22.25 -11.06 -38.46
C ALA A 452 22.00 -11.00 -36.93
N ALA A 453 20.78 -11.41 -36.54
CA ALA A 453 20.39 -11.68 -35.15
C ALA A 453 20.86 -13.06 -34.67
N VAL A 454 21.01 -13.20 -33.34
CA VAL A 454 21.01 -14.48 -32.62
C VAL A 454 19.95 -14.37 -31.54
N VAL A 455 18.90 -15.19 -31.63
CA VAL A 455 17.83 -15.29 -30.63
C VAL A 455 17.86 -16.71 -30.08
N SER A 456 18.10 -16.85 -28.78
CA SER A 456 17.98 -18.13 -28.06
C SER A 456 16.59 -18.25 -27.44
N THR A 457 15.85 -19.28 -27.85
CA THR A 457 14.46 -19.58 -27.45
C THR A 457 14.37 -20.33 -26.13
N SER A 458 13.41 -19.96 -25.27
CA SER A 458 12.65 -20.79 -24.29
C SER A 458 11.81 -19.83 -23.42
N LEU A 459 10.56 -20.09 -23.00
CA LEU A 459 9.55 -21.08 -23.39
C LEU A 459 8.21 -20.49 -22.89
N VAL A 460 7.20 -20.31 -23.76
CA VAL A 460 5.88 -19.78 -23.36
C VAL A 460 4.83 -20.86 -23.59
N SER A 461 4.17 -21.28 -22.51
CA SER A 461 3.07 -22.26 -22.54
C SER A 461 1.73 -21.55 -22.40
N ALA A 462 1.13 -21.16 -23.53
CA ALA A 462 -0.25 -20.67 -23.58
C ALA A 462 -1.19 -21.82 -23.94
N PHE A 463 -2.13 -22.16 -23.05
CA PHE A 463 -3.21 -23.10 -23.34
C PHE A 463 -4.45 -22.34 -23.86
N LEU A 464 -4.73 -22.46 -25.16
CA LEU A 464 -6.09 -22.32 -25.68
C LEU A 464 -6.75 -23.70 -25.73
N LEU A 465 -7.98 -23.82 -25.22
CA LEU A 465 -8.90 -24.85 -25.68
C LEU A 465 -10.22 -24.18 -26.13
N LEU A 466 -10.53 -24.30 -27.42
CA LEU A 466 -11.81 -23.89 -27.99
C LEU A 466 -12.79 -25.08 -28.04
N ALA A 467 -14.08 -24.79 -28.03
CA ALA A 467 -15.16 -25.73 -27.71
C ALA A 467 -15.63 -26.68 -28.85
N ALA A 468 -16.61 -27.52 -28.44
CA ALA A 468 -17.63 -28.25 -29.23
C ALA A 468 -17.30 -29.72 -29.62
N ASN A 469 -18.16 -30.72 -29.38
CA ASN A 469 -19.59 -30.75 -29.72
C ASN A 469 -20.42 -31.88 -29.06
N LEU A 470 -21.74 -31.72 -29.13
CA LEU A 470 -22.83 -32.70 -28.99
C LEU A 470 -22.52 -34.19 -29.26
N LEU A 471 -23.03 -35.10 -28.41
CA LEU A 471 -24.13 -36.05 -28.73
C LEU A 471 -24.44 -37.04 -27.58
N LEU A 472 -25.75 -37.34 -27.42
CA LEU A 472 -26.43 -38.25 -26.47
C LEU A 472 -26.67 -37.72 -25.05
#